data_AF-A0A7X7NAC6-F1
#
_entry.id   AF-A0A7X7NAC6-F1
#
_cell.length_a   1.000
_cell.length_b   1.000
_cell.length_c   1.000
_cell.angle_alpha   90.00
_cell.angle_beta   90.00
_cell.angle_gamma   90.00
#
_symmetry.space_group_name_H-M   'P 1'
#
loop_
_entity.id
_entity.type
_entity.pdbx_description
1 polymer ?
#
loop_
_entity_poly.entity_id
_entity_poly.type
_entity_poly.pdbx_seq_one_letter_code
_entity_poly.pdbx_strand_id
1 'polypeptide(L)'
;MNPKIGLPLILSMVFLIGCTKAPSVARVEREVLTSIRDSWAATPGKESVTIDGITLSKAGKDQWSGTLQVSGKGWKEDVRVTVRYFKEELSWEVDKWSIGE
;
A
#
# COMPACT_ATOMS: atom_id res chain seq x y z
N MET A 1 -23.48 -2.27 20.52
CA MET A 1 -23.15 -1.92 19.13
C MET A 1 -21.83 -1.16 19.16
N ASN A 2 -20.70 -1.83 18.99
CA ASN A 2 -19.40 -1.16 18.96
C ASN A 2 -19.30 -0.38 17.65
N PRO A 3 -19.13 0.95 17.68
CA PRO A 3 -18.85 1.69 16.46
C PRO A 3 -17.52 1.15 15.93
N LYS A 4 -17.55 0.50 14.77
CA LYS A 4 -16.35 0.25 13.97
C LYS A 4 -15.76 1.63 13.70
N ILE A 5 -14.77 2.06 14.48
CA ILE A 5 -13.99 3.26 14.18
C ILE A 5 -13.07 2.85 13.04
N GLY A 6 -13.68 2.65 11.86
CA GLY A 6 -12.98 2.51 10.60
C GLY A 6 -12.43 3.88 10.25
N LEU A 7 -11.36 4.29 10.94
CA LEU A 7 -10.59 5.42 10.49
C LEU A 7 -10.09 5.06 9.08
N PRO A 8 -10.47 5.78 8.02
CA PRO A 8 -9.66 5.78 6.81
C PRO A 8 -8.22 6.07 7.19
N LEU A 9 -7.37 5.04 7.29
CA LEU A 9 -5.98 5.27 7.01
C LEU A 9 -5.83 5.20 5.50
N ILE A 10 -6.09 6.34 4.85
CA ILE A 10 -5.55 6.58 3.52
C ILE A 10 -4.07 6.87 3.76
N LEU A 11 -3.25 5.81 3.71
CA LEU A 11 -1.82 5.95 3.75
C LEU A 11 -1.38 6.29 2.32
N SER A 12 -0.88 7.51 2.15
CA SER A 12 -0.36 7.98 0.87
C SER A 12 1.07 8.45 1.07
N MET A 13 1.97 7.95 0.23
CA MET A 13 3.38 8.32 0.26
C MET A 13 3.89 8.50 -1.17
N VAL A 14 4.75 9.50 -1.34
CA VAL A 14 5.44 9.80 -2.61
C VAL A 14 6.92 9.50 -2.42
N PHE A 15 7.52 8.76 -3.35
CA PHE A 15 8.96 8.56 -3.38
C PHE A 15 9.51 8.65 -4.81
N LEU A 16 10.72 9.19 -4.92
CA LEU A 16 11.40 9.42 -6.18
C LEU A 16 12.03 8.13 -6.69
N ILE A 17 11.68 7.72 -7.90
CA ILE A 17 12.48 6.75 -8.64
C ILE A 17 13.36 7.56 -9.58
N GLY A 18 14.69 7.56 -9.36
CA GLY A 18 15.66 8.20 -10.27
C GLY A 18 15.79 7.50 -11.64
N CYS A 19 14.68 7.23 -12.33
CA CYS A 19 14.66 6.50 -13.59
C CYS A 19 13.79 7.23 -14.62
N THR A 20 14.37 7.51 -15.79
CA THR A 20 13.75 8.22 -16.92
C THR A 20 12.76 7.38 -17.76
N LYS A 21 12.46 6.14 -17.34
CA LYS A 21 11.52 5.22 -17.99
C LYS A 21 10.53 4.66 -16.96
N ALA A 22 9.29 4.45 -17.40
CA ALA A 22 8.26 3.82 -16.58
C ALA A 22 8.78 2.47 -16.02
N PRO A 23 8.75 2.26 -14.69
CA PRO A 23 9.28 1.06 -14.06
C PRO A 23 8.49 -0.21 -14.45
N SER A 24 9.14 -1.37 -14.38
CA SER A 24 8.46 -2.67 -14.53
C SER A 24 7.55 -2.95 -13.34
N VAL A 25 6.49 -3.76 -13.55
CA VAL A 25 5.54 -4.12 -12.49
C VAL A 25 6.25 -4.69 -11.26
N ALA A 26 7.17 -5.65 -11.45
CA ALA A 26 7.93 -6.26 -10.36
C ALA A 26 8.80 -5.26 -9.57
N ARG A 27 9.30 -4.20 -10.24
CA ARG A 27 10.01 -3.12 -9.56
C ARG A 27 9.06 -2.27 -8.73
N VAL A 28 7.92 -1.89 -9.31
CA VAL A 28 6.88 -1.12 -8.61
C VAL A 28 6.37 -1.88 -7.39
N GLU A 29 6.08 -3.18 -7.52
CA GLU A 29 5.65 -4.03 -6.40
C GLU A 29 6.65 -4.00 -5.25
N ARG A 30 7.94 -4.20 -5.55
CA ARG A 30 9.00 -4.18 -4.53
C ARG A 30 9.11 -2.82 -3.83
N GLU A 31 9.16 -1.75 -4.60
CA GLU A 31 9.36 -0.40 -4.04
C GLU A 31 8.13 0.06 -3.23
N VAL A 32 6.92 -0.18 -3.73
CA VAL A 32 5.68 0.13 -3.02
C VAL A 32 5.56 -0.73 -1.76
N LEU A 33 5.85 -2.03 -1.82
CA LEU A 33 5.80 -2.89 -0.64
C LEU A 33 6.75 -2.42 0.46
N THR A 34 7.98 -2.04 0.11
CA THR A 34 8.95 -1.47 1.06
C THR A 34 8.44 -0.16 1.65
N SER A 35 7.97 0.76 0.80
CA SER A 35 7.45 2.06 1.25
C SER A 35 6.24 1.94 2.19
N ILE A 36 5.32 1.00 1.92
CA ILE A 36 4.17 0.73 2.81
C ILE A 36 4.68 0.16 4.15
N ARG A 37 5.63 -0.79 4.13
CA ARG A 37 6.21 -1.35 5.35
C ARG A 37 6.92 -0.31 6.20
N ASP A 38 7.70 0.57 5.59
CA ASP A 38 8.41 1.65 6.30
C ASP A 38 7.42 2.65 6.90
N SER A 39 6.40 3.06 6.14
CA SER A 39 5.33 3.94 6.62
C SER A 39 4.57 3.32 7.80
N TRP A 40 4.33 2.01 7.75
CA TRP A 40 3.64 1.28 8.79
C TRP A 40 4.48 1.13 10.06
N ALA A 41 5.75 0.78 9.92
CA ALA A 41 6.69 0.71 11.04
C ALA A 41 6.84 2.07 11.75
N ALA A 42 6.72 3.18 11.00
CA ALA A 42 6.71 4.52 11.56
C ALA A 42 5.37 4.92 12.21
N THR A 43 4.30 4.14 12.06
CA THR A 43 2.97 4.45 12.61
C THR A 43 2.83 3.89 14.04
N PRO A 44 2.75 4.74 15.08
CA PRO A 44 2.62 4.27 16.46
C PRO A 44 1.31 3.50 16.70
N GLY A 45 1.36 2.45 17.53
CA GLY A 45 0.15 1.70 17.94
C GLY A 45 -0.36 0.68 16.91
N LYS A 46 0.46 0.34 15.90
CA LYS A 46 0.11 -0.57 14.80
C LYS A 46 0.96 -1.84 14.75
N GLU A 47 1.61 -2.17 15.87
CA GLU A 47 2.52 -3.30 16.04
C GLU A 47 1.88 -4.68 15.77
N SER A 48 0.55 -4.75 15.77
CA SER A 48 -0.22 -5.97 15.57
C SER A 48 -0.49 -6.32 14.11
N VAL A 49 0.04 -5.56 13.14
CA VAL A 49 -0.26 -5.73 11.72
C VAL A 49 1.01 -5.98 10.90
N THR A 50 0.94 -7.01 10.06
CA THR A 50 1.98 -7.49 9.16
C THR A 50 1.54 -7.27 7.72
N ILE A 51 2.46 -6.81 6.88
CA ILE A 51 2.23 -6.67 5.44
C ILE A 51 2.90 -7.86 4.75
N ASP A 52 2.07 -8.83 4.34
CA ASP A 52 2.51 -10.12 3.82
C ASP A 52 3.05 -9.99 2.39
N GLY A 53 2.37 -9.20 1.56
CA GLY A 53 2.76 -9.02 0.17
C GLY A 53 1.88 -8.06 -0.60
N ILE A 54 2.24 -7.83 -1.86
CA ILE A 54 1.49 -7.02 -2.80
C ILE A 54 1.47 -7.73 -4.15
N THR A 55 0.35 -7.65 -4.85
CA THR A 55 0.26 -8.05 -6.26
C THR A 55 -0.32 -6.90 -7.02
N LEU A 56 0.40 -6.40 -8.03
CA LEU A 56 -0.01 -5.28 -8.86
C LEU A 56 -0.23 -5.73 -10.29
N SER A 57 -1.25 -5.15 -10.92
CA SER A 57 -1.50 -5.25 -12.34
C SER A 57 -1.48 -3.87 -12.96
N LYS A 58 -0.97 -3.77 -14.19
CA LYS A 58 -0.94 -2.50 -14.91
C LYS A 58 -2.37 -2.10 -15.30
N ALA A 59 -2.84 -0.97 -14.78
CA ALA A 59 -4.20 -0.45 -14.98
C ALA A 59 -4.24 0.67 -16.03
N GLY A 60 -3.11 1.31 -16.30
CA GLY A 60 -2.97 2.38 -17.29
C GLY A 60 -1.52 2.58 -17.70
N LYS A 61 -1.26 3.62 -18.50
CA LYS A 61 0.10 3.94 -19.00
C LYS A 61 1.10 4.09 -17.86
N ASP A 62 0.69 4.83 -16.82
CA ASP A 62 1.48 5.20 -15.65
C ASP A 62 0.75 4.87 -14.33
N GLN A 63 -0.12 3.85 -14.36
CA GLN A 63 -0.92 3.45 -13.21
C GLN A 63 -0.93 1.93 -13.05
N TRP A 64 -0.83 1.49 -11.80
CA TRP A 64 -1.02 0.12 -11.38
C TRP A 64 -2.11 0.07 -10.31
N SER A 65 -2.80 -1.06 -10.24
CA SER A 65 -3.74 -1.35 -9.18
C SER A 65 -3.65 -2.81 -8.80
N GLY A 66 -3.93 -3.13 -7.56
CA GLY A 66 -3.98 -4.50 -7.14
C GLY A 66 -4.32 -4.64 -5.67
N THR A 67 -3.77 -5.69 -5.07
CA THR A 67 -4.12 -6.12 -3.73
C THR A 67 -2.89 -6.13 -2.85
N LEU A 68 -2.98 -5.47 -1.71
CA LEU A 68 -2.05 -5.56 -0.60
C LEU A 68 -2.60 -6.59 0.39
N GLN A 69 -1.83 -7.64 0.64
CA GLN A 69 -2.16 -8.66 1.61
C GLN A 69 -1.63 -8.23 2.96
N VAL A 70 -2.51 -8.22 3.94
CA VAL A 70 -2.19 -7.77 5.28
C VAL A 70 -2.84 -8.68 6.31
N SER A 71 -2.14 -8.86 7.42
CA SER A 71 -2.58 -9.75 8.48
C SER A 71 -2.35 -9.13 9.83
N GLY A 72 -3.18 -9.51 10.79
CA GLY A 72 -2.98 -9.16 12.18
C GLY A 72 -3.33 -10.33 13.09
N LYS A 73 -3.37 -10.09 14.39
CA LYS A 73 -3.64 -11.14 15.38
C LYS A 73 -5.04 -11.72 15.18
N GLY A 74 -5.13 -12.86 14.49
CA GLY A 74 -6.37 -13.59 14.25
C GLY A 74 -7.16 -13.15 13.02
N TRP A 75 -6.63 -12.26 12.18
CA TRP A 75 -7.31 -11.80 10.96
C TRP A 75 -6.34 -11.63 9.78
N LYS A 76 -6.91 -11.71 8.58
CA LYS A 76 -6.24 -11.43 7.30
C LYS A 76 -7.20 -10.65 6.42
N GLU A 77 -6.69 -9.66 5.71
CA GLU A 77 -7.47 -8.81 4.83
C GLU A 77 -6.70 -8.56 3.53
N ASP A 78 -7.45 -8.41 2.47
CA ASP A 78 -6.94 -8.03 1.15
C ASP A 78 -7.40 -6.60 0.88
N VAL A 79 -6.45 -5.67 0.90
CA VAL A 79 -6.72 -4.23 0.76
C VAL A 79 -6.39 -3.79 -0.65
N ARG A 80 -7.26 -3.02 -1.28
CA ARG A 80 -6.96 -2.48 -2.60
C ARG A 80 -5.88 -1.42 -2.50
N VAL A 81 -4.91 -1.49 -3.40
CA VAL A 81 -3.85 -0.49 -3.55
C VAL A 81 -3.85 0.06 -4.97
N THR A 82 -3.74 1.37 -5.07
CA THR A 82 -3.57 2.09 -6.33
C THR A 82 -2.22 2.77 -6.33
N VAL A 83 -1.45 2.60 -7.40
CA VAL A 83 -0.12 3.19 -7.57
C VAL A 83 -0.11 4.02 -8.84
N ARG A 84 0.41 5.24 -8.78
CA ARG A 84 0.53 6.17 -9.91
C ARG A 84 1.98 6.63 -10.02
N TYR A 85 2.49 6.62 -11.24
CA TYR A 85 3.79 7.15 -11.60
C TYR A 85 3.62 8.49 -12.32
N PHE A 86 4.29 9.53 -11.86
CA PHE A 86 4.22 10.84 -12.47
C PHE A 86 5.52 11.60 -12.22
N LYS A 87 6.10 12.21 -13.26
CA LYS A 87 7.35 12.99 -13.15
C LYS A 87 8.46 12.29 -12.34
N GLU A 88 8.70 11.01 -12.62
CA GLU A 88 9.72 10.21 -11.91
C GLU A 88 9.41 9.92 -10.43
N GLU A 89 8.19 10.21 -9.98
CA GLU A 89 7.69 9.92 -8.63
C GLU A 89 6.68 8.77 -8.68
N LEU A 90 6.79 7.82 -7.75
CA LEU A 90 5.70 6.92 -7.41
C LEU A 90 4.90 7.50 -6.26
N SER A 91 3.59 7.53 -6.44
CA SER A 91 2.61 7.76 -5.39
C SER A 91 1.75 6.52 -5.26
N TRP A 92 1.41 6.14 -4.04
CA TRP A 92 0.48 5.05 -3.80
C TRP A 92 -0.59 5.43 -2.78
N GLU A 93 -1.70 4.73 -2.85
CA GLU A 93 -2.87 4.89 -2.00
C GLU A 93 -3.42 3.51 -1.68
N VAL A 94 -3.64 3.23 -0.40
CA VAL A 94 -4.38 2.04 0.05
C VAL A 94 -5.80 2.45 0.41
N ASP A 95 -6.78 1.69 -0.11
CA ASP A 95 -8.18 1.86 0.27
C ASP A 95 -8.33 1.58 1.78
N LYS A 96 -9.38 2.15 2.40
CA LYS A 96 -9.61 1.97 3.83
C LYS A 96 -9.77 0.49 4.18
N TRP A 97 -8.88 -0.04 5.01
CA TRP A 97 -9.13 -1.26 5.77
C TRP A 97 -9.73 -0.97 7.13
N SER A 98 -10.56 -1.90 7.62
CA SER A 98 -11.12 -1.82 8.96
C SER A 98 -10.37 -2.82 9.83
N ILE A 99 -9.48 -2.34 10.71
CA ILE A 99 -8.89 -3.22 11.73
C ILE A 99 -10.03 -3.71 12.61
N GLY A 100 -10.33 -4.99 12.53
CA GLY A 100 -11.24 -5.65 13.47
C GLY A 100 -10.57 -5.71 14.83
N GLU A 101 -11.12 -4.99 15.81
CA GLU A 101 -10.83 -5.19 17.23
C GLU A 101 -11.46 -6.49 17.74
#